data_AF-A0A7Y9W8Y0-F1
#
_entry.id   AF-A0A7Y9W8Y0-F1
#
_cell.length_a   1.000
_cell.length_b   1.000
_cell.length_c   1.000
_cell.angle_alpha   90.00
_cell.angle_beta   90.00
_cell.angle_gamma   90.00
#
_symmetry.space_group_name_H-M   'P 1'
#
loop_
_entity.id
_entity.type
_entity.pdbx_description
1 polymer ?
#
loop_
_entity_poly.entity_id
_entity_poly.type
_entity_poly.pdbx_seq_one_letter_code
_entity_poly.pdbx_strand_id
1 'polypeptide(L)'
;MKMEQLLGRAGVAREKAYAPYSKFKVGAALLTQDGQVFDGCNVENASYGLCNCAERTAFFSAIAAGYQRDQFAALAVIGDTEGPIAPCGACRQVIIELGGPGPADSSRQSARRDPRHHRA
;
A
#
# COMPACT_ATOMS: atom_id res chain seq x y z
N MET A 1 -11.36 -8.22 9.47
CA MET A 1 -11.59 -7.84 8.06
C MET A 1 -10.98 -8.88 7.14
N LYS A 2 -11.62 -9.28 6.03
CA LYS A 2 -11.03 -10.23 5.07
C LYS A 2 -10.05 -9.52 4.11
N MET A 3 -9.05 -10.25 3.60
CA MET A 3 -8.03 -9.68 2.70
C MET A 3 -8.62 -9.04 1.43
N GLU A 4 -9.65 -9.65 0.83
CA GLU A 4 -10.35 -9.10 -0.35
C GLU A 4 -10.96 -7.72 -0.08
N GLN A 5 -11.50 -7.50 1.13
CA GLN A 5 -12.04 -6.21 1.54
C GLN A 5 -10.93 -5.17 1.71
N LEU A 6 -9.77 -5.60 2.24
CA LEU A 6 -8.60 -4.73 2.43
C LEU A 6 -8.01 -4.30 1.08
N LEU A 7 -7.94 -5.22 0.12
CA LEU A 7 -7.60 -4.93 -1.28
C LEU A 7 -8.61 -3.95 -1.91
N GLY A 8 -9.92 -4.14 -1.69
CA GLY A 8 -10.94 -3.20 -2.15
C GLY A 8 -10.73 -1.79 -1.60
N ARG A 9 -10.37 -1.66 -0.31
CA ARG A 9 -10.02 -0.36 0.31
C ARG A 9 -8.76 0.25 -0.33
N ALA A 10 -7.72 -0.54 -0.58
CA ALA A 10 -6.52 -0.08 -1.27
C ALA A 10 -6.82 0.42 -2.69
N GLY A 11 -7.74 -0.25 -3.41
CA GLY A 11 -8.23 0.20 -4.72
C GLY A 11 -8.93 1.56 -4.66
N VAL A 12 -9.80 1.78 -3.66
CA VAL A 12 -10.43 3.10 -3.45
C VAL A 12 -9.41 4.17 -3.09
N ALA A 13 -8.39 3.82 -2.29
CA ALA A 13 -7.32 4.75 -1.93
C ALA A 13 -6.47 5.14 -3.16
N ARG A 14 -6.18 4.18 -4.05
CA ARG A 14 -5.45 4.40 -5.30
C ARG A 14 -6.07 5.51 -6.14
N GLU A 15 -7.40 5.58 -6.22
CA GLU A 15 -8.07 6.59 -7.04
C GLU A 15 -7.85 8.03 -6.55
N LYS A 16 -7.48 8.20 -5.28
CA LYS A 16 -7.17 9.50 -4.66
C LYS A 16 -5.71 9.93 -4.86
N ALA A 17 -4.87 9.11 -5.50
CA ALA A 17 -3.46 9.41 -5.71
C ALA A 17 -3.23 10.73 -6.46
N TYR A 18 -2.31 11.55 -5.93
CA TYR A 18 -1.78 12.71 -6.65
C TYR A 18 -0.52 12.27 -7.40
N ALA A 19 -0.69 11.87 -8.66
CA ALA A 19 0.41 11.37 -9.49
C ALA A 19 0.46 12.02 -10.89
N PRO A 20 0.55 13.37 -11.00
CA PRO A 20 0.51 14.04 -12.29
C PRO A 20 1.80 13.86 -13.11
N TYR A 21 2.92 13.41 -12.53
CA TYR A 21 4.18 13.30 -13.24
C TYR A 21 4.36 11.91 -13.82
N SER A 22 4.27 10.85 -13.00
CA SER A 22 4.40 9.47 -13.50
C SER A 22 3.14 8.93 -14.16
N LYS A 23 1.97 9.49 -13.81
CA LYS A 23 0.64 8.93 -14.11
C LYS A 23 0.41 7.52 -13.52
N PHE A 24 1.29 7.07 -12.64
CA PHE A 24 1.23 5.76 -12.02
C PHE A 24 0.63 5.87 -10.61
N LYS A 25 -0.64 5.47 -10.49
CA LYS A 25 -1.38 5.51 -9.22
C LYS A 25 -1.15 4.22 -8.42
N VAL A 26 -0.80 4.39 -7.15
CA VAL A 26 -0.68 3.31 -6.16
C VAL A 26 -1.58 3.63 -4.96
N GLY A 27 -2.28 2.62 -4.47
CA GLY A 27 -3.07 2.69 -3.25
C GLY A 27 -2.63 1.64 -2.24
N ALA A 28 -2.81 1.96 -0.97
CA ALA A 28 -2.54 1.07 0.15
C ALA A 28 -3.65 1.15 1.19
N ALA A 29 -3.87 0.06 1.91
CA ALA A 29 -4.75 0.01 3.07
C ALA A 29 -4.05 -0.77 4.19
N LEU A 30 -3.84 -0.09 5.32
CA LEU A 30 -3.18 -0.61 6.51
C LEU A 30 -4.22 -0.95 7.57
N LEU A 31 -4.32 -2.23 7.93
CA LEU A 31 -5.20 -2.74 8.97
C LEU A 31 -4.44 -2.77 10.30
N THR A 32 -5.00 -2.15 11.32
CA THR A 32 -4.51 -2.22 12.69
C THR A 32 -5.04 -3.46 13.41
N GLN A 33 -4.43 -3.83 14.54
CA GLN A 33 -4.85 -4.98 15.34
C GLN A 33 -6.23 -4.82 15.97
N ASP A 34 -6.65 -3.59 16.26
CA ASP A 34 -7.99 -3.25 16.76
C ASP A 34 -9.04 -3.10 15.65
N GLY A 35 -8.65 -3.29 14.37
CA GLY A 35 -9.56 -3.35 13.24
C GLY A 35 -9.80 -2.03 12.49
N GLN A 36 -9.15 -0.94 12.92
CA GLN A 36 -9.12 0.33 12.18
C GLN A 36 -8.34 0.17 10.86
N VAL A 37 -8.73 0.92 9.83
CA VAL A 37 -8.05 0.92 8.53
C VAL A 37 -7.59 2.32 8.16
N PHE A 38 -6.32 2.44 7.83
CA PHE A 38 -5.70 3.66 7.31
C PHE A 38 -5.42 3.52 5.82
N ASP A 39 -6.01 4.41 5.03
CA ASP A 39 -5.82 4.45 3.59
C ASP A 39 -4.57 5.27 3.25
N GLY A 40 -3.85 4.85 2.21
CA GLY A 40 -2.70 5.57 1.67
C GLY A 40 -2.72 5.60 0.15
N CYS A 41 -2.20 6.68 -0.43
CA CYS A 41 -1.95 6.79 -1.85
C CYS A 41 -0.60 7.48 -2.09
N ASN A 42 -0.01 7.30 -3.28
CA ASN A 42 1.19 8.05 -3.61
C ASN A 42 0.85 9.53 -3.85
N VAL A 43 1.75 10.38 -3.36
CA VAL A 43 1.68 11.83 -3.48
C VAL A 43 2.99 12.30 -4.08
N GLU A 44 2.94 12.72 -5.33
CA GLU A 44 4.10 13.18 -6.06
C GLU A 44 4.38 14.66 -5.85
N ASN A 45 5.59 15.06 -6.22
CA ASN A 45 6.03 16.44 -6.24
C ASN A 45 6.95 16.67 -7.44
N ALA A 46 7.02 17.90 -7.96
CA ALA A 46 7.95 18.26 -9.03
C ALA A 46 9.42 18.01 -8.64
N SER A 47 9.76 18.19 -7.36
CA SER A 47 11.03 17.72 -6.81
C SER A 47 10.89 16.23 -6.48
N TYR A 48 11.30 15.36 -7.41
CA TYR A 48 10.99 13.92 -7.36
C TYR A 48 11.48 13.20 -6.10
N GLY A 49 12.54 13.71 -5.45
CA GLY A 49 13.02 13.18 -4.16
C GLY A 49 12.02 13.31 -3.01
N LEU A 50 11.01 14.19 -3.16
CA LEU A 50 9.96 14.43 -2.16
C LEU A 50 8.71 13.55 -2.39
N CYS A 51 8.67 12.73 -3.43
CA CYS A 51 7.54 11.85 -3.68
C CYS A 51 7.35 10.85 -2.52
N ASN A 52 6.12 10.73 -2.03
CA ASN A 52 5.75 9.78 -0.99
C ASN A 52 4.93 8.63 -1.56
N CYS A 53 5.25 7.40 -1.17
CA CYS A 53 4.58 6.19 -1.66
C CYS A 53 3.31 5.90 -0.84
N ALA A 54 2.40 5.10 -1.40
CA ALA A 54 1.13 4.77 -0.77
C ALA A 54 1.30 4.08 0.59
N GLU A 55 2.24 3.14 0.68
CA GLU A 55 2.56 2.38 1.90
C GLU A 55 2.99 3.33 3.01
N ARG A 56 3.92 4.26 2.70
CA ARG A 56 4.40 5.27 3.64
C ARG A 56 3.27 6.20 4.07
N THR A 57 2.42 6.65 3.14
CA THR A 57 1.24 7.47 3.48
C THR A 57 0.33 6.75 4.48
N ALA A 58 0.03 5.46 4.26
CA ALA A 58 -0.85 4.69 5.16
C ALA A 58 -0.26 4.56 6.57
N PHE A 59 1.02 4.19 6.68
CA PHE A 59 1.72 4.13 7.97
C PHE A 59 1.79 5.48 8.67
N PHE A 60 2.22 6.53 7.97
CA PHE A 60 2.37 7.85 8.58
C PHE A 60 1.04 8.44 9.04
N SER A 61 -0.05 8.14 8.32
CA SER A 61 -1.40 8.51 8.74
C SER A 61 -1.83 7.79 10.01
N ALA A 62 -1.51 6.50 10.15
CA ALA A 62 -1.79 5.75 11.36
C ALA A 62 -0.98 6.27 12.57
N ILE A 63 0.31 6.52 12.36
CA ILE A 63 1.19 7.11 13.40
C ILE A 63 0.67 8.48 13.84
N ALA A 64 0.29 9.34 12.89
CA ALA A 64 -0.27 10.66 13.20
C ALA A 64 -1.61 10.58 13.95
N ALA A 65 -2.38 9.51 13.76
CA ALA A 65 -3.60 9.23 14.50
C ALA A 65 -3.37 8.61 15.89
N GLY A 66 -2.11 8.39 16.30
CA GLY A 66 -1.73 7.92 17.63
C GLY A 66 -1.34 6.44 17.72
N TYR A 67 -1.43 5.68 16.63
CA TYR A 67 -0.95 4.30 16.59
C TYR A 67 0.58 4.26 16.69
N GLN A 68 1.11 3.20 17.28
CA GLN A 68 2.53 2.97 17.49
C GLN A 68 3.01 1.80 16.63
N ARG A 69 4.33 1.60 16.62
CA ARG A 69 4.95 0.42 16.02
C ARG A 69 4.29 -0.88 16.52
N ASP A 70 4.29 -1.89 15.69
CA ASP A 70 3.83 -3.25 16.01
C ASP A 70 2.32 -3.38 16.32
N GLN A 71 1.52 -2.33 16.11
CA GLN A 71 0.05 -2.35 16.28
C GLN A 71 -0.71 -2.66 14.98
N PHE A 72 -0.01 -3.19 13.97
CA PHE A 72 -0.55 -3.43 12.63
C PHE A 72 -0.69 -4.93 12.34
N ALA A 73 -1.79 -5.30 11.69
CA ALA A 73 -2.14 -6.68 11.38
C ALA A 73 -1.88 -7.05 9.91
N ALA A 74 -2.12 -6.13 8.98
CA ALA A 74 -1.93 -6.39 7.55
C ALA A 74 -1.79 -5.09 6.75
N LEU A 75 -1.07 -5.16 5.64
CA LEU A 75 -1.00 -4.10 4.63
C LEU A 75 -1.39 -4.70 3.27
N ALA A 76 -2.34 -4.08 2.59
CA ALA A 76 -2.63 -4.36 1.18
C ALA A 76 -2.13 -3.21 0.30
N VAL A 77 -1.53 -3.53 -0.85
CA VAL A 77 -1.01 -2.54 -1.82
C VAL A 77 -1.49 -2.91 -3.22
N ILE A 78 -1.99 -1.94 -3.97
CA ILE A 78 -2.46 -2.10 -5.35
C ILE A 78 -1.84 -1.04 -6.25
N GLY A 79 -1.37 -1.48 -7.41
CA GLY A 79 -0.99 -0.65 -8.55
C GLY A 79 -1.36 -1.33 -9.86
N ASP A 80 -1.21 -0.62 -10.97
CA ASP A 80 -1.52 -1.15 -12.31
C ASP A 80 -0.31 -1.89 -12.88
N THR A 81 -0.14 -3.14 -12.48
CA THR A 81 0.98 -4.01 -12.84
C THR A 81 0.47 -5.39 -13.24
N GLU A 82 1.17 -6.08 -14.15
CA GLU A 82 0.77 -7.43 -14.61
C GLU A 82 0.72 -8.47 -13.48
N GLY A 83 1.50 -8.27 -12.43
CA GLY A 83 1.49 -9.08 -11.22
C GLY A 83 1.31 -8.24 -9.96
N PRO A 84 1.46 -8.84 -8.76
CA PRO A 84 1.45 -8.09 -7.52
C PRO A 84 2.52 -6.99 -7.53
N ILE A 85 2.12 -5.78 -7.15
CA ILE A 85 3.07 -4.66 -7.02
C ILE A 85 4.05 -4.94 -5.88
N ALA A 86 5.34 -4.68 -6.14
CA ALA A 86 6.39 -4.84 -5.15
C ALA A 86 6.70 -3.49 -4.47
N PRO A 87 6.70 -3.42 -3.12
CA PRO A 87 7.11 -2.22 -2.40
C PRO A 87 8.56 -1.83 -2.74
N CYS A 88 8.81 -0.53 -2.89
CA CYS A 88 10.16 -0.02 -3.11
C CYS A 88 11.02 -0.16 -1.84
N GLY A 89 12.34 -0.04 -1.96
CA GLY A 89 13.28 -0.24 -0.84
C GLY A 89 12.98 0.64 0.38
N ALA A 90 12.64 1.91 0.16
CA ALA A 90 12.28 2.83 1.24
C ALA A 90 11.00 2.40 1.97
N CYS A 91 9.98 1.94 1.23
CA CYS A 91 8.74 1.42 1.83
C CYS A 91 9.01 0.16 2.65
N ARG A 92 9.83 -0.77 2.14
CA ARG A 92 10.21 -1.98 2.88
C ARG A 92 10.86 -1.66 4.22
N GLN A 93 11.74 -0.65 4.25
CA GLN A 93 12.37 -0.23 5.50
C GLN A 93 11.36 0.32 6.50
N VAL A 94 10.40 1.14 6.05
CA VAL A 94 9.31 1.66 6.91
C VAL A 94 8.39 0.53 7.40
N ILE A 95 8.04 -0.42 6.53
CA ILE A 95 7.22 -1.59 6.88
C ILE A 95 7.90 -2.42 7.96
N ILE A 96 9.21 -2.67 7.84
CA ILE A 96 9.96 -3.45 8.84
C ILE A 96 10.07 -2.68 10.17
N GLU A 97 10.33 -1.37 10.12
CA GLU A 97 10.50 -0.55 11.32
C GLU A 97 9.19 -0.37 12.10
N LEU A 98 8.10 -0.04 11.42
CA LEU A 98 6.82 0.30 12.04
C LEU A 98 5.85 -0.88 12.14
N GLY A 99 5.91 -1.79 11.17
CA GLY A 99 5.00 -2.93 11.11
C GLY A 99 5.29 -3.99 12.16
N GLY A 100 6.55 -4.18 12.52
CA GLY A 100 6.96 -5.23 13.44
C GLY A 100 6.97 -6.63 12.80
N PRO A 101 6.98 -7.69 13.62
CA PRO A 101 6.87 -9.06 13.13
C PRO A 101 5.49 -9.39 12.49
N GLY A 102 4.53 -8.46 12.57
CA GLY A 102 3.10 -8.70 12.30
C GLY A 102 2.54 -8.47 10.88
N PRO A 103 3.03 -7.56 10.02
CA PRO A 103 2.40 -7.33 8.72
C PRO A 103 3.08 -8.23 7.70
N ALA A 104 2.50 -9.41 7.47
CA ALA A 104 2.84 -10.20 6.30
C ALA A 104 2.52 -9.37 5.05
N ASP A 105 3.54 -9.00 4.28
CA ASP A 105 3.39 -8.33 2.99
C ASP A 105 2.51 -9.18 2.06
N SER A 106 1.32 -8.67 1.75
CA SER A 106 0.32 -9.37 0.92
C SER A 106 0.73 -9.45 -0.55
N SER A 107 1.83 -8.82 -0.97
CA SER A 107 2.39 -8.95 -2.33
C SER A 107 2.65 -10.41 -2.72
N ARG A 108 2.69 -11.33 -1.75
CA ARG A 108 2.82 -12.79 -1.97
C ARG A 108 1.50 -13.52 -2.31
N GLN A 109 0.32 -12.93 -2.12
CA GLN A 109 -0.95 -13.69 -2.10
C GLN A 109 -1.89 -13.50 -3.31
N SER A 110 -1.70 -12.51 -4.19
CA SER A 110 -2.66 -12.21 -5.27
C SER A 110 -2.32 -12.74 -6.66
N ALA A 111 -1.37 -13.67 -6.81
CA ALA A 111 -1.07 -14.31 -8.09
C ALA A 111 -2.15 -15.35 -8.50
N ARG A 112 -3.39 -14.90 -8.76
CA ARG A 112 -4.31 -15.63 -9.63
C ARG A 112 -4.18 -15.05 -11.04
N ARG A 113 -3.38 -15.72 -11.88
CA ARG A 113 -3.21 -15.41 -13.30
C ARG A 113 -4.58 -15.43 -14.01
N ASP A 114 -4.99 -14.33 -14.63
CA ASP A 114 -6.03 -14.35 -15.66
C ASP A 114 -5.38 -14.89 -16.96
N PRO A 115 -5.81 -16.03 -17.51
CA PRO A 115 -5.22 -16.61 -18.71
C PRO A 115 -5.48 -15.79 -20.00
N ARG A 116 -6.17 -14.66 -19.94
CA ARG A 116 -6.62 -13.91 -21.13
C ARG A 116 -5.69 -12.78 -21.60
N HIS A 117 -4.53 -12.56 -20.98
CA HIS A 117 -3.58 -11.51 -21.40
C HIS A 117 -2.21 -12.05 -21.83
N HIS A 118 -2.22 -13.07 -22.69
CA HIS A 118 -1.10 -13.39 -23.58
C HIS A 118 -1.46 -13.00 -25.01
N ARG A 119 -1.27 -11.72 -25.36
CA ARG A 119 -1.07 -11.22 -26.73
C ARG A 119 -0.86 -9.70 -26.70
N ALA A 120 0.40 -9.28 -26.67
CA ALA A 120 0.98 -8.20 -27.46
C ALA A 120 2.49 -8.22 -27.22
#